data_AF-A0A7C0WX91-F1
#
_entry.id   AF-A0A7C0WX91-F1
#
_cell.length_a   1.000
_cell.length_b   1.000
_cell.length_c   1.000
_cell.angle_alpha   90.00
_cell.angle_beta   90.00
_cell.angle_gamma   90.00
#
_symmetry.space_group_name_H-M   'P 1'
#
loop_
_entity.id
_entity.type
_entity.pdbx_description
1 polymer ?
#
loop_
_entity_poly.entity_id
_entity_poly.type
_entity_poly.pdbx_seq_one_letter_code
_entity_poly.pdbx_strand_id
1 'polypeptide(L)'
;ADLERKTPYNTYVIFGLPPGPICNPGRAALEAVLKPADSPDLYFVSRNDGTHYFSTTLKEHNRAVFKYQKQDRPGGAPDNGFR
;
A
#
# COMPACT_ATOMS: atom_id res chain seq x y z
N ALA A 1 -4.39 -17.50 1.73
CA ALA A 1 -3.32 -18.49 1.87
C ALA A 1 -2.03 -17.86 2.43
N ASP A 2 -1.30 -17.00 1.70
CA ASP A 2 -0.06 -16.39 2.26
C ASP A 2 -0.30 -15.28 3.29
N LEU A 3 -1.28 -14.40 3.08
CA LEU A 3 -1.58 -13.28 3.99
C LEU A 3 -2.05 -13.73 5.39
N GLU A 4 -2.52 -14.97 5.51
CA GLU A 4 -3.02 -15.54 6.75
C GLU A 4 -1.92 -16.28 7.53
N ARG A 5 -0.74 -16.43 6.93
CA ARG A 5 0.36 -17.19 7.53
C ARG A 5 0.96 -16.42 8.70
N LYS A 6 0.95 -17.03 9.89
CA LYS A 6 1.53 -16.44 11.10
C LYS A 6 3.05 -16.45 11.01
N THR A 7 3.65 -15.28 10.84
CA THR A 7 5.10 -15.05 10.95
C THR A 7 5.35 -13.76 11.74
N PRO A 8 6.53 -13.60 12.38
CA PRO A 8 6.88 -12.36 13.08
C PRO A 8 6.97 -11.11 12.19
N TYR A 9 6.89 -11.27 10.86
CA TYR A 9 6.97 -10.17 9.89
C TYR A 9 5.63 -9.89 9.18
N ASN A 10 4.60 -10.71 9.41
CA ASN A 10 3.31 -10.54 8.74
C ASN A 10 2.41 -9.54 9.50
N THR A 11 2.46 -8.27 9.09
CA THR A 11 1.67 -7.17 9.65
C THR A 11 0.17 -7.27 9.39
N TYR A 12 -0.30 -8.26 8.60
CA TYR A 12 -1.74 -8.58 8.54
C TYR A 12 -2.22 -9.31 9.80
N VAL A 13 -1.31 -9.97 10.54
CA VAL A 13 -1.66 -10.83 11.68
C VAL A 13 -1.07 -10.31 12.99
N ILE A 14 0.08 -9.64 12.96
CA ILE A 14 0.69 -9.01 14.13
C ILE A 14 0.26 -7.55 14.25
N PHE A 15 0.16 -7.06 15.48
CA PHE A 15 -0.01 -5.63 15.76
C PHE A 15 1.34 -4.96 15.94
N GLY A 16 1.49 -3.76 15.38
CA GLY A 16 2.72 -2.97 15.49
C GLY A 16 3.77 -3.31 14.43
N LEU A 17 5.01 -2.91 14.72
CA LEU A 17 6.13 -3.08 13.79
C LEU A 17 6.73 -4.50 13.88
N PRO A 18 7.24 -5.04 12.75
CA PRO A 18 8.02 -6.28 12.76
C PRO A 18 9.32 -6.10 13.59
N PRO A 19 9.97 -7.21 14.01
CA PRO A 19 11.16 -7.17 14.87
C PRO A 19 12.39 -6.55 14.20
N GLY A 20 12.40 -6.42 12.87
CA GLY A 20 13.50 -5.81 12.12
C GLY A 20 13.04 -5.21 10.80
N PRO A 21 13.90 -4.41 10.14
CA PRO A 21 13.59 -3.82 8.85
C PRO A 21 13.44 -4.90 7.78
N ILE A 22 12.51 -4.69 6.86
CA ILE A 22 12.30 -5.59 5.71
C ILE A 22 13.21 -5.25 4.51
N CYS A 23 13.76 -4.03 4.48
CA CYS A 23 14.55 -3.47 3.38
C CYS A 23 15.54 -2.44 3.92
N ASN A 24 16.49 -2.03 3.08
CA ASN A 24 17.39 -0.90 3.35
C ASN A 24 16.68 0.41 2.98
N PRO A 25 16.27 1.26 3.95
CA PRO A 25 15.57 2.50 3.66
C PRO A 25 16.52 3.52 3.02
N GLY A 26 16.03 4.20 1.98
CA GLY A 26 16.72 5.37 1.43
C GLY A 26 16.59 6.59 2.34
N ARG A 27 17.38 7.63 2.07
CA ARG A 27 17.37 8.87 2.85
C ARG A 27 15.98 9.50 2.99
N ALA A 28 15.22 9.56 1.90
CA ALA A 28 13.86 10.13 1.90
C ALA A 28 12.90 9.34 2.81
N ALA A 29 13.05 8.01 2.89
CA ALA A 29 12.22 7.19 3.78
C ALA A 29 12.54 7.46 5.25
N LEU A 30 13.83 7.64 5.59
CA LEU A 30 14.24 8.01 6.95
C LEU A 30 13.73 9.40 7.33
N GLU A 31 13.83 10.38 6.42
CA GLU A 31 13.32 11.73 6.65
C GLU A 31 11.81 11.74 6.87
N ALA A 32 11.04 10.94 6.12
CA ALA A 32 9.59 10.81 6.28
C ALA A 32 9.18 10.21 7.64
N VAL A 33 9.97 9.26 8.17
CA VAL A 33 9.72 8.70 9.51
C VAL A 33 10.03 9.74 10.61
N LEU A 34 11.08 10.55 10.43
CA LEU A 34 11.45 11.58 11.40
C LEU A 34 10.55 12.82 11.34
N LYS A 35 9.99 13.13 10.17
CA LYS A 35 9.12 14.28 9.91
C LYS A 35 7.87 13.82 9.15
N PRO A 36 6.94 13.13 9.83
CA PRO A 36 5.70 12.71 9.20
C PRO A 36 4.85 13.92 8.83
N ALA A 37 4.03 13.77 7.78
CA ALA A 37 2.99 14.75 7.48
C ALA A 37 1.94 14.74 8.59
N ASP A 38 1.45 15.91 8.99
CA ASP A 38 0.34 16.04 9.94
C ASP A 38 -0.97 15.76 9.19
N SER A 39 -1.39 14.50 9.18
CA SER A 39 -2.64 14.06 8.57
C SER A 39 -3.32 12.96 9.39
N PRO A 40 -4.66 12.99 9.52
CA PRO A 40 -5.43 11.93 10.17
C PRO A 40 -5.68 10.71 9.25
N ASP A 41 -5.01 10.61 8.10
CA ASP A 41 -5.21 9.54 7.13
C ASP A 41 -4.79 8.16 7.69
N LEU A 42 -5.70 7.19 7.59
CA LEU A 42 -5.48 5.81 8.08
C LEU A 42 -5.37 4.79 6.94
N TYR A 43 -5.88 5.13 5.77
CA TYR A 43 -5.95 4.23 4.62
C TYR A 43 -5.42 4.92 3.38
N PHE A 44 -4.75 4.17 2.52
CA PHE A 44 -4.34 4.67 1.21
C PHE A 44 -4.58 3.61 0.14
N VAL A 45 -4.80 4.06 -1.09
CA VAL A 45 -4.93 3.18 -2.26
C VAL A 45 -4.16 3.78 -3.44
N SER A 46 -3.46 2.95 -4.20
CA SER A 46 -2.83 3.36 -5.45
C SER A 46 -3.89 3.76 -6.48
N ARG A 47 -3.67 4.88 -7.17
CA ARG A 47 -4.51 5.32 -8.30
C ARG A 47 -4.07 4.74 -9.65
N ASN A 48 -3.08 3.83 -9.66
CA ASN A 48 -2.48 3.23 -10.87
C ASN A 48 -1.81 4.22 -11.85
N ASP A 49 -1.81 5.51 -11.56
CA ASP A 49 -1.14 6.58 -12.31
C ASP A 49 0.20 7.01 -11.67
N GLY A 50 0.66 6.27 -10.65
CA GLY A 50 1.84 6.61 -9.85
C GLY A 50 1.55 7.47 -8.63
N THR A 51 0.29 7.85 -8.39
CA THR A 51 -0.13 8.61 -7.20
C THR A 51 -0.98 7.77 -6.24
N HIS A 52 -1.13 8.27 -5.01
CA HIS A 52 -1.92 7.63 -3.96
C HIS A 52 -3.13 8.48 -3.57
N TYR A 53 -4.24 7.83 -3.28
CA TYR A 53 -5.41 8.44 -2.65
C TYR A 53 -5.43 8.06 -1.17
N PHE A 54 -5.40 9.06 -0.28
CA PHE A 54 -5.45 8.87 1.17
C PHE A 54 -6.88 9.05 1.69
N SER A 55 -7.22 8.36 2.77
CA SER A 55 -8.56 8.39 3.36
C SER A 55 -8.49 8.17 4.87
N THR A 56 -9.37 8.87 5.59
CA THR A 56 -9.48 8.77 7.05
C THR A 56 -10.43 7.64 7.48
N THR A 57 -11.38 7.25 6.63
CA THR A 57 -12.41 6.25 6.96
C THR A 57 -12.38 5.05 6.03
N LEU A 58 -12.76 3.87 6.56
CA LEU A 58 -12.87 2.64 5.78
C LEU A 58 -13.91 2.74 4.65
N LYS A 59 -15.02 3.45 4.89
CA LYS A 59 -16.07 3.65 3.86
C LYS A 59 -15.53 4.43 2.67
N GLU A 60 -14.76 5.49 2.93
CA GLU A 60 -14.12 6.27 1.88
C GLU A 60 -13.06 5.46 1.14
N HIS A 61 -12.20 4.76 1.88
CA HIS A 61 -11.20 3.87 1.30
C HIS A 61 -11.82 2.83 0.36
N ASN A 62 -12.91 2.17 0.77
CA ASN A 62 -13.58 1.17 -0.07
C ASN A 62 -14.16 1.77 -1.37
N ARG A 63 -14.66 3.01 -1.32
CA ARG A 63 -15.09 3.72 -2.54
C ARG A 63 -13.91 4.04 -3.44
N ALA A 64 -12.79 4.47 -2.87
CA ALA A 64 -11.56 4.74 -3.62
C ALA A 64 -10.98 3.46 -4.24
N VAL A 65 -10.95 2.34 -3.51
CA VAL A 65 -10.56 1.03 -4.04
C VAL A 65 -11.44 0.61 -5.20
N PHE A 66 -12.75 0.75 -5.08
CA PHE A 66 -13.66 0.43 -6.18
C PHE A 66 -13.36 1.29 -7.42
N LYS A 67 -13.17 2.59 -7.22
CA LYS A 67 -12.88 3.55 -8.29
C LYS A 67 -11.55 3.29 -8.99
N TYR A 68 -10.47 3.10 -8.23
CA TYR A 68 -9.10 3.07 -8.78
C TYR A 68 -8.57 1.66 -9.07
N GLN A 69 -9.03 0.62 -8.37
CA GLN A 69 -8.53 -0.75 -8.59
C GLN A 69 -9.51 -1.66 -9.34
N LYS A 70 -10.82 -1.49 -9.12
CA LYS A 70 -11.83 -2.39 -9.74
C LYS A 70 -12.37 -1.88 -11.06
N GLN A 71 -12.37 -0.56 -11.28
CA GLN A 71 -12.88 0.06 -12.50
C GLN A 71 -11.81 0.16 -13.60
N ASP A 72 -10.54 0.32 -13.21
CA ASP A 72 -9.36 0.25 -14.09
C ASP A 72 -8.94 -1.19 -14.42
N ARG A 73 -9.89 -2.05 -14.81
CA ARG A 73 -9.56 -3.16 -15.70
C ARG A 73 -9.70 -2.67 -17.15
N PRO A 74 -8.65 -2.11 -17.78
CA PRO A 74 -8.52 -2.37 -19.20
C PRO A 74 -8.32 -3.89 -19.34
N GLY A 75 -8.81 -4.48 -20.42
CA GLY A 75 -8.59 -5.89 -20.72
C GLY A 75 -7.12 -6.28 -20.60
N GLY A 76 -6.89 -7.59 -20.37
CA GLY A 76 -5.57 -8.17 -20.17
C GLY A 76 -4.47 -7.54 -21.02
N ALA A 77 -3.33 -7.26 -20.38
CA ALA A 77 -2.15 -6.79 -21.07
C ALA A 77 -1.85 -7.72 -22.26
N PRO A 78 -1.68 -7.20 -23.50
CA PRO A 78 -1.12 -8.00 -24.55
C PRO A 78 0.28 -8.43 -24.11
N ASP A 79 0.53 -9.73 -24.29
CA ASP A 79 1.85 -10.33 -24.39
C ASP A 79 2.75 -9.42 -25.23
N ASN A 80 3.61 -8.65 -24.57
CA ASN A 80 4.74 -8.00 -25.22
C ASN A 80 5.99 -8.75 -24.80
N GLY A 81 6.19 -9.89 -25.46
CA GLY A 81 7.48 -10.53 -25.57
C GLY A 81 8.55 -9.51 -25.95
N PHE A 82 9.47 -9.27 -25.02
CA PHE A 82 10.84 -8.94 -25.34
C PHE A 82 11.74 -9.95 -24.62
N ARG A 83 12.63 -10.51 -25.43
CA ARG A 83 13.64 -11.51 -25.12
C ARG A 83 14.53 -11.12 -23.95
#